data_AF-A0A8T4UQH1-F1
#
_entry.id   AF-A0A8T4UQH1-F1
#
_cell.length_a   1.000
_cell.length_b   1.000
_cell.length_c   1.000
_cell.angle_alpha   90.00
_cell.angle_beta   90.00
_cell.angle_gamma   90.00
#
_symmetry.space_group_name_H-M   'P 1'
#
loop_
_entity.id
_entity.type
_entity.pdbx_description
1 polymer ?
#
loop_
_entity_poly.entity_id
_entity_poly.type
_entity_poly.pdbx_seq_one_letter_code
_entity_poly.pdbx_strand_id
1 'polypeptide(L)'
;MGLISDIFGGSNQLDYNSSKINLNFDGFKLNIITNTLKADIKSLKYDNQYSNKIFNFQDTEKRTQTFLSLFNKSKIELIDFIIHEIKINPLYKEVPCINIYLMGGMDARPLDDKLSFYKMSSALGWVMTREIKQGKYNIYLNIPLLMYISLEDNIYSLQKERIRDTLQHEQEHIIHEIKNHVFVDEAIIRKRIYKALYPYHQALISEYKKFFLLGSWFDYKKCLMLLRESISLLMRGIHTEGFARYFENTSKYTYTFSSWKDNYWKAYYAVRELNRNFESIIDILFYFPKHNAKSDLKTFKLYLDSISGGIEKYDIGAFMVYTIIFYNNKTFEEILYMSVYQFFKEYESAMTKSGLEPVVSLNSGKGMLDFNSILGRISKEVDKKSLKD
;
A
#
# COMPACT_ATOMS: atom_id res chain seq x y z
N MET A 1 32.06 -1.44 13.83
CA MET A 1 31.09 -0.34 13.64
C MET A 1 31.83 0.96 13.81
N GLY A 2 32.10 1.68 12.72
CA GLY A 2 32.74 3.01 12.80
C GLY A 2 31.76 4.01 13.42
N LEU A 3 32.25 4.87 14.30
CA LEU A 3 31.48 5.97 14.87
C LEU A 3 31.10 6.93 13.74
N ILE A 4 29.87 7.45 13.81
CA ILE A 4 29.30 8.41 12.85
C ILE A 4 30.17 9.68 12.66
N SER A 5 31.10 9.94 13.58
CA SER A 5 32.12 11.00 13.50
C SER A 5 32.92 10.99 12.20
N ASP A 6 33.12 9.82 11.59
CA ASP A 6 33.95 9.68 10.38
C ASP A 6 33.14 9.92 9.09
N ILE A 7 31.80 9.96 9.19
CA ILE A 7 30.88 10.03 8.03
C ILE A 7 30.44 11.48 7.75
N PHE A 8 30.55 12.37 8.74
CA PHE A 8 30.26 13.79 8.57
C PHE A 8 31.59 14.54 8.69
N GLY A 9 32.19 14.91 7.55
CA GLY A 9 33.47 15.64 7.44
C GLY A 9 33.46 17.07 8.00
N GLY A 10 32.82 17.28 9.15
CA GLY A 10 32.70 18.54 9.87
C GLY A 10 31.98 18.28 11.19
N SER A 11 32.44 18.96 12.23
CA SER A 11 32.07 18.86 13.66
C SER A 11 30.62 19.22 14.01
N ASN A 12 29.63 18.76 13.23
CA ASN A 12 28.23 18.89 13.60
C ASN A 12 27.86 17.76 14.57
N GLN A 13 28.06 18.01 15.87
CA GLN A 13 27.42 17.20 16.90
C GLN A 13 25.91 17.21 16.65
N LEU A 14 25.33 16.03 16.42
CA LEU A 14 23.89 15.88 16.29
C LEU A 14 23.24 16.08 17.67
N ASP A 15 22.33 17.04 17.76
CA ASP A 15 21.50 17.20 18.96
C ASP A 15 20.37 16.17 18.93
N TYR A 16 20.63 14.98 19.48
CA TYR A 16 19.64 13.91 19.61
C TYR A 16 18.49 14.26 20.57
N ASN A 17 18.62 15.32 21.38
CA ASN A 17 17.54 15.77 22.26
C ASN A 17 16.56 16.70 21.53
N SER A 18 16.93 17.25 20.38
CA SER A 18 16.05 18.06 19.54
C SER A 18 14.79 17.28 19.13
N SER A 19 13.68 18.00 19.05
CA SER A 19 12.43 17.51 18.45
C SER A 19 12.57 17.23 16.96
N LYS A 20 13.54 17.88 16.30
CA LYS A 20 13.82 17.78 14.88
C LYS A 20 15.33 17.74 14.63
N ILE A 21 15.79 16.65 14.04
CA ILE A 21 17.19 16.48 13.63
C ILE A 21 17.25 16.76 12.14
N ASN A 22 18.00 17.78 11.74
CA ASN A 22 18.17 18.16 10.34
C ASN A 22 19.57 17.74 9.89
N LEU A 23 19.65 17.03 8.78
CA LEU A 23 20.86 16.51 8.18
C LEU A 23 20.91 16.96 6.73
N ASN A 24 22.12 17.27 6.26
CA ASN A 24 22.38 17.55 4.86
C ASN A 24 23.59 16.73 4.42
N PHE A 25 23.43 15.98 3.33
CA PHE A 25 24.51 15.23 2.70
C PHE A 25 24.28 15.19 1.20
N ASP A 26 25.31 15.48 0.41
CA ASP A 26 25.25 15.51 -1.07
C ASP A 26 24.12 16.39 -1.64
N GLY A 27 23.74 17.48 -0.94
CA GLY A 27 22.63 18.35 -1.33
C GLY A 27 21.23 17.81 -0.97
N PHE A 28 21.14 16.58 -0.46
CA PHE A 28 19.93 15.96 0.06
C PHE A 28 19.67 16.36 1.52
N LYS A 29 18.43 16.73 1.82
CA LYS A 29 18.02 17.08 3.19
C LYS A 29 17.23 15.96 3.85
N LEU A 30 17.74 15.42 4.95
CA LEU A 30 17.01 14.48 5.80
C LEU A 30 16.56 15.17 7.07
N ASN A 31 15.26 15.13 7.36
CA ASN A 31 14.73 15.61 8.63
C ASN A 31 14.13 14.43 9.41
N ILE A 32 14.56 14.21 10.65
CA ILE A 32 13.97 13.20 11.54
C ILE A 32 13.21 13.93 12.65
N ILE A 33 11.89 13.74 12.68
CA ILE A 33 10.95 14.40 13.59
C ILE A 33 10.56 13.41 14.69
N THR A 34 10.81 13.78 15.95
CA THR A 34 10.69 12.86 17.10
C THR A 34 9.68 13.31 18.16
N ASN A 35 9.15 14.54 18.05
CA ASN A 35 8.17 15.08 19.01
C ASN A 35 6.74 14.57 18.83
N THR A 36 6.40 14.02 17.66
CA THR A 36 5.10 13.40 17.35
C THR A 36 4.79 12.25 18.30
N LEU A 37 5.78 11.41 18.61
CA LEU A 37 5.67 10.29 19.56
C LEU A 37 5.07 10.70 20.92
N LYS A 38 5.46 11.85 21.47
CA LYS A 38 4.99 12.33 22.79
C LYS A 38 3.55 12.84 22.76
N ALA A 39 3.06 13.31 21.61
CA ALA A 39 1.70 13.77 21.43
C ALA A 39 0.73 12.59 21.27
N ASP A 40 1.08 11.62 20.43
CA ASP A 40 0.25 10.45 20.11
C ASP A 40 0.08 9.50 21.30
N ILE A 41 1.08 9.41 22.17
CA ILE A 41 1.01 8.57 23.36
C ILE A 41 0.06 9.15 24.42
N LYS A 42 -0.16 10.47 24.43
CA LYS A 42 -1.16 11.10 25.30
C LYS A 42 -2.58 10.85 24.81
N SER A 43 -2.81 10.76 23.50
CA SER A 43 -4.12 10.44 22.92
C SER A 43 -4.46 8.94 23.05
N LEU A 44 -3.46 8.04 23.03
CA LEU A 44 -3.64 6.62 23.33
C LEU A 44 -4.24 6.33 24.73
N LYS A 45 -4.10 7.25 25.69
CA LYS A 45 -4.78 7.13 27.00
C LYS A 45 -6.32 7.18 26.89
N TYR A 46 -6.87 7.73 25.82
CA TYR A 46 -8.31 7.97 25.66
C TYR A 46 -9.07 6.86 24.90
N ASP A 47 -8.39 6.02 24.11
CA ASP A 47 -9.06 5.13 23.14
C ASP A 47 -9.18 3.65 23.59
N ASN A 48 -8.91 3.36 24.87
CA ASN A 48 -8.91 2.01 25.44
C ASN A 48 -10.31 1.37 25.65
N GLN A 49 -11.36 1.87 25.00
CA GLN A 49 -12.65 1.16 25.01
C GLN A 49 -12.69 -0.03 24.02
N TYR A 50 -11.78 -0.11 23.04
CA TYR A 50 -11.86 -1.13 21.98
C TYR A 50 -10.76 -2.21 22.00
N SER A 51 -9.70 -2.07 22.81
CA SER A 51 -8.60 -3.05 22.93
C SER A 51 -8.82 -4.14 24.01
N ASN A 52 -9.94 -4.07 24.76
CA ASN A 52 -10.27 -4.94 25.89
C ASN A 52 -10.42 -6.45 25.60
N LYS A 53 -10.17 -6.92 24.38
CA LYS A 53 -10.23 -8.36 24.03
C LYS A 53 -8.88 -9.06 23.89
N ILE A 54 -7.76 -8.35 23.76
CA ILE A 54 -6.45 -9.01 23.60
C ILE A 54 -5.62 -8.88 24.89
N PHE A 55 -5.95 -7.91 25.74
CA PHE A 55 -4.99 -7.39 26.69
C PHE A 55 -5.70 -6.75 27.88
N ASN A 56 -5.98 -7.57 28.90
CA ASN A 56 -6.65 -7.19 30.13
C ASN A 56 -5.69 -6.36 31.00
N PHE A 57 -5.58 -5.04 30.77
CA PHE A 57 -4.53 -4.22 31.43
C PHE A 57 -5.08 -3.07 32.26
N GLN A 58 -4.76 -3.10 33.56
CA GLN A 58 -5.20 -2.14 34.57
C GLN A 58 -4.34 -0.87 34.70
N ASP A 59 -3.22 -0.71 33.97
CA ASP A 59 -2.36 0.48 34.10
C ASP A 59 -1.69 0.92 32.78
N THR A 60 -2.44 1.71 32.00
CA THR A 60 -2.00 2.26 30.70
C THR A 60 -0.95 3.37 30.86
N GLU A 61 -1.00 4.11 31.97
CA GLU A 61 -0.11 5.23 32.23
C GLU A 61 1.30 4.77 32.56
N LYS A 62 1.45 3.78 33.44
CA LYS A 62 2.76 3.20 33.76
C LYS A 62 3.43 2.61 32.53
N ARG A 63 2.68 1.91 31.67
CA ARG A 63 3.21 1.36 30.39
C ARG A 63 3.67 2.44 29.42
N THR A 64 2.87 3.49 29.28
CA THR A 64 3.22 4.68 28.49
C THR A 64 4.54 5.29 28.97
N GLN A 65 4.69 5.47 30.29
CA GLN A 65 5.92 6.02 30.87
C GLN A 65 7.12 5.07 30.69
N THR A 66 6.92 3.77 30.88
CA THR A 66 7.95 2.75 30.64
C THR A 66 8.39 2.75 29.18
N PHE A 67 7.46 2.77 28.22
CA PHE A 67 7.77 2.87 26.80
C PHE A 67 8.56 4.13 26.48
N LEU A 68 8.12 5.30 26.95
CA LEU A 68 8.82 6.56 26.72
C LEU A 68 10.24 6.54 27.28
N SER A 69 10.42 5.97 28.47
CA SER A 69 11.74 5.80 29.09
C SER A 69 12.65 4.89 28.25
N LEU A 70 12.15 3.74 27.82
CA LEU A 70 12.90 2.77 26.99
C LEU A 70 13.19 3.31 25.58
N PHE A 71 12.23 4.00 24.97
CA PHE A 71 12.40 4.70 23.71
C PHE A 71 13.51 5.74 23.81
N ASN A 72 13.50 6.60 24.84
CA ASN A 72 14.54 7.61 25.01
C ASN A 72 15.94 7.00 25.11
N LYS A 73 16.09 5.82 25.72
CA LYS A 73 17.37 5.08 25.76
C LYS A 73 17.83 4.60 24.40
N SER A 74 16.89 4.16 23.54
CA SER A 74 17.21 3.55 22.23
C SER A 74 17.05 4.53 21.06
N LYS A 75 16.62 5.75 21.34
CA LYS A 75 16.33 6.80 20.34
C LYS A 75 17.55 7.10 19.48
N ILE A 76 18.72 7.21 20.11
CA ILE A 76 20.00 7.47 19.41
C ILE A 76 20.30 6.33 18.44
N GLU A 77 20.25 5.08 18.91
CA GLU A 77 20.48 3.90 18.08
C GLU A 77 19.50 3.81 16.90
N LEU A 78 18.22 4.11 17.12
CA LEU A 78 17.20 4.16 16.07
C LEU A 78 17.53 5.23 15.03
N ILE A 79 17.87 6.44 15.45
CA ILE A 79 18.20 7.56 14.56
C ILE A 79 19.44 7.22 13.74
N ASP A 80 20.48 6.71 14.38
CA ASP A 80 21.72 6.31 13.73
C ASP A 80 21.46 5.22 12.68
N PHE A 81 20.62 4.25 13.02
CA PHE A 81 20.19 3.21 12.09
C PHE A 81 19.42 3.79 10.89
N ILE A 82 18.43 4.66 11.13
CA ILE A 82 17.67 5.34 10.06
C ILE A 82 18.62 6.11 9.15
N ILE A 83 19.54 6.90 9.69
CA ILE A 83 20.51 7.68 8.90
C ILE A 83 21.36 6.77 8.03
N HIS A 84 21.84 5.66 8.61
CA HIS A 84 22.60 4.67 7.87
C HIS A 84 21.80 4.07 6.71
N GLU A 85 20.59 3.58 6.97
CA GLU A 85 19.73 2.95 5.96
C GLU A 85 19.34 3.94 4.84
N ILE A 86 19.04 5.20 5.17
CA ILE A 86 18.80 6.22 4.15
C ILE A 86 20.04 6.43 3.30
N LYS A 87 21.25 6.55 3.88
CA LYS A 87 22.48 6.83 3.13
C LYS A 87 22.92 5.69 2.21
N ILE A 88 22.66 4.44 2.57
CA ILE A 88 23.04 3.29 1.75
C ILE A 88 22.03 3.01 0.62
N ASN A 89 20.79 3.50 0.73
CA ASN A 89 19.80 3.34 -0.33
C ASN A 89 20.12 4.30 -1.49
N PRO A 90 20.62 3.85 -2.65
CA PRO A 90 21.03 4.75 -3.74
C PRO A 90 19.91 5.70 -4.22
N LEU A 91 18.64 5.34 -3.97
CA LEU A 91 17.48 6.06 -4.44
C LEU A 91 17.10 7.29 -3.60
N TYR A 92 17.73 7.55 -2.44
CA TYR A 92 17.45 8.79 -1.69
C TYR A 92 17.77 10.05 -2.50
N LYS A 93 18.66 9.96 -3.49
CA LYS A 93 19.07 11.07 -4.36
C LYS A 93 18.01 11.46 -5.38
N GLU A 94 16.97 10.64 -5.57
CA GLU A 94 15.86 10.94 -6.48
C GLU A 94 14.93 12.05 -5.97
N VAL A 95 15.04 12.43 -4.69
CA VAL A 95 14.23 13.48 -4.08
C VAL A 95 15.11 14.51 -3.38
N PRO A 96 14.74 15.80 -3.35
CA PRO A 96 15.56 16.84 -2.70
C PRO A 96 15.58 16.71 -1.17
N CYS A 97 14.56 16.08 -0.59
CA CYS A 97 14.48 15.87 0.85
C CYS A 97 13.59 14.68 1.23
N ILE A 98 13.78 14.15 2.44
CA ILE A 98 12.85 13.24 3.11
C ILE A 98 12.63 13.72 4.54
N ASN A 99 11.38 13.71 5.00
CA ASN A 99 11.02 13.91 6.39
C ASN A 99 10.57 12.56 6.98
N ILE A 100 11.21 12.08 8.03
CA ILE A 100 10.84 10.85 8.73
C ILE A 100 10.22 11.23 10.07
N TYR A 101 8.95 10.90 10.24
CA TYR A 101 8.19 11.12 11.46
C TYR A 101 8.16 9.84 12.28
N LEU A 102 8.68 9.91 13.51
CA LEU A 102 8.61 8.82 14.47
C LEU A 102 7.27 8.94 15.22
N MET A 103 6.31 8.07 14.88
CA MET A 103 4.92 8.13 15.34
C MET A 103 4.70 7.21 16.54
N GLY A 104 3.86 7.65 17.48
CA GLY A 104 3.52 6.88 18.70
C GLY A 104 2.25 6.07 18.59
N GLY A 105 1.55 6.19 17.46
CA GLY A 105 0.21 5.67 17.20
C GLY A 105 -0.49 6.55 16.15
N MET A 106 -1.62 6.10 15.63
CA MET A 106 -2.33 6.66 14.47
C MET A 106 -2.93 8.07 14.63
N ASP A 107 -2.91 8.66 15.82
CA ASP A 107 -3.80 9.79 16.16
C ASP A 107 -3.40 11.14 15.57
N ALA A 108 -2.23 11.27 14.93
CA ALA A 108 -1.76 12.55 14.40
C ALA A 108 -2.40 12.97 13.06
N ARG A 109 -3.55 12.44 12.65
CA ARG A 109 -4.25 12.95 11.48
C ARG A 109 -5.18 14.12 11.83
N PRO A 110 -5.22 15.18 11.00
CA PRO A 110 -6.35 16.12 11.02
C PRO A 110 -7.64 15.34 10.67
N LEU A 111 -8.65 15.55 11.51
CA LEU A 111 -9.89 14.79 11.77
C LEU A 111 -10.87 14.49 10.61
N ASP A 112 -10.50 14.62 9.34
CA ASP A 112 -11.53 14.66 8.28
C ASP A 112 -11.89 13.32 7.61
N ASP A 113 -11.14 12.23 7.79
CA ASP A 113 -11.40 10.96 7.07
C ASP A 113 -11.54 9.73 7.98
N LYS A 114 -12.71 9.58 8.62
CA LYS A 114 -13.05 8.51 9.58
C LYS A 114 -12.95 7.07 9.01
N LEU A 115 -13.04 6.88 7.69
CA LEU A 115 -12.97 5.55 7.06
C LEU A 115 -11.54 5.01 6.90
N SER A 116 -10.54 5.89 6.93
CA SER A 116 -9.12 5.52 6.76
C SER A 116 -8.45 5.07 8.07
N PHE A 117 -9.17 5.16 9.20
CA PHE A 117 -8.68 4.89 10.55
C PHE A 117 -8.38 3.40 10.78
N TYR A 118 -9.22 2.49 10.27
CA TYR A 118 -9.11 1.06 10.54
C TYR A 118 -7.99 0.33 9.78
N LYS A 119 -7.62 0.79 8.57
CA LYS A 119 -6.59 0.13 7.76
C LYS A 119 -5.15 0.51 8.17
N MET A 120 -4.99 1.65 8.82
CA MET A 120 -3.65 2.18 9.09
C MET A 120 -3.14 1.77 10.48
N SER A 121 -4.01 1.38 11.43
CA SER A 121 -3.61 1.04 12.81
C SER A 121 -2.69 -0.17 12.94
N SER A 122 -2.58 -1.00 11.91
CA SER A 122 -1.64 -2.12 11.82
C SER A 122 -0.44 -1.85 10.89
N ALA A 123 -0.37 -0.69 10.24
CA ALA A 123 0.71 -0.38 9.32
C ALA A 123 2.01 -0.06 10.09
N LEU A 124 3.12 -0.67 9.65
CA LEU A 124 4.46 -0.42 10.21
C LEU A 124 4.99 0.97 9.81
N GLY A 125 4.64 1.43 8.62
CA GLY A 125 4.88 2.76 8.11
C GLY A 125 3.86 3.16 7.06
N TRP A 126 3.89 4.41 6.63
CA TRP A 126 3.09 4.90 5.50
C TRP A 126 3.65 6.19 4.91
N VAL A 127 3.24 6.48 3.67
CA VAL A 127 3.39 7.79 3.01
C VAL A 127 2.04 8.31 2.53
N MET A 128 1.93 9.63 2.37
CA MET A 128 0.70 10.27 1.94
C MET A 128 0.83 10.77 0.49
N THR A 129 0.11 10.15 -0.45
CA THR A 129 0.09 10.57 -1.86
C THR A 129 -0.14 12.07 -2.05
N ARG A 130 -1.09 12.66 -1.30
CA ARG A 130 -1.42 14.08 -1.40
C ARG A 130 -0.22 14.96 -1.03
N GLU A 131 0.58 14.54 -0.07
CA GLU A 131 1.78 15.26 0.35
C GLU A 131 2.88 15.14 -0.70
N ILE A 132 3.09 13.94 -1.25
CA ILE A 132 4.08 13.72 -2.32
C ILE A 132 3.79 14.64 -3.52
N LYS A 133 2.51 14.75 -3.93
CA LYS A 133 2.07 15.67 -4.99
C LYS A 133 2.27 17.15 -4.68
N GLN A 134 2.35 17.52 -3.41
CA GLN A 134 2.67 18.87 -2.95
C GLN A 134 4.18 19.10 -2.81
N GLY A 135 5.03 18.13 -3.22
CA GLY A 135 6.48 18.18 -3.02
C GLY A 135 6.91 17.95 -1.56
N LYS A 136 6.05 17.32 -0.76
CA LYS A 136 6.33 16.95 0.64
C LYS A 136 6.56 15.44 0.72
N TYR A 137 7.80 15.04 0.96
CA TYR A 137 8.22 13.64 0.97
C TYR A 137 8.32 13.12 2.41
N ASN A 138 7.15 12.82 2.99
CA ASN A 138 7.03 12.43 4.39
C ASN A 138 6.85 10.91 4.50
N ILE A 139 7.71 10.27 5.31
CA ILE A 139 7.57 8.89 5.75
C ILE A 139 7.17 8.90 7.22
N TYR A 140 6.13 8.17 7.55
CA TYR A 140 5.64 8.03 8.92
C TYR A 140 5.94 6.61 9.39
N LEU A 141 6.66 6.46 10.51
CA LEU A 141 7.03 5.16 11.08
C LEU A 141 6.27 4.92 12.38
N ASN A 142 5.58 3.79 12.47
CA ASN A 142 4.87 3.36 13.66
C ASN A 142 5.83 2.67 14.63
N ILE A 143 6.48 3.47 15.48
CA ILE A 143 7.53 2.98 16.39
C ILE A 143 7.05 1.87 17.32
N PRO A 144 5.86 1.93 17.93
CA PRO A 144 5.35 0.82 18.74
C PRO A 144 5.30 -0.53 18.00
N LEU A 145 4.98 -0.55 16.70
CA LEU A 145 4.91 -1.80 15.92
C LEU A 145 6.26 -2.26 15.36
N LEU A 146 7.20 -1.32 15.20
CA LEU A 146 8.56 -1.57 14.71
C LEU A 146 9.54 -1.99 15.80
N MET A 147 9.06 -2.13 17.03
CA MET A 147 9.88 -2.41 18.20
C MET A 147 9.35 -3.60 18.97
N TYR A 148 10.27 -4.43 19.44
CA TYR A 148 9.92 -5.51 20.35
C TYR A 148 9.93 -4.96 21.77
N ILE A 149 8.83 -5.20 22.50
CA ILE A 149 8.64 -4.73 23.86
C ILE A 149 8.22 -5.92 24.72
N SER A 150 9.11 -6.41 25.58
CA SER A 150 8.73 -7.25 26.72
C SER A 150 8.61 -6.37 27.95
N LEU A 151 7.37 -6.15 28.40
CA LEU A 151 7.10 -5.36 29.61
C LEU A 151 7.40 -6.16 30.88
N GLU A 152 7.30 -7.48 30.83
CA GLU A 152 7.62 -8.36 31.97
C GLU A 152 9.13 -8.36 32.23
N ASP A 153 9.93 -8.43 31.16
CA ASP A 153 11.39 -8.46 31.27
C ASP A 153 12.04 -7.07 31.20
N ASN A 154 11.24 -6.01 31.02
CA ASN A 154 11.71 -4.66 30.68
C ASN A 154 12.68 -4.64 29.47
N ILE A 155 12.50 -5.57 28.53
CA ILE A 155 13.33 -5.66 27.31
C ILE A 155 12.70 -4.79 26.24
N TYR A 156 13.53 -3.95 25.64
CA TYR A 156 13.19 -3.15 24.48
C TYR A 156 14.27 -3.35 23.43
N SER A 157 13.90 -3.84 22.25
CA SER A 157 14.85 -4.06 21.17
C SER A 157 14.31 -3.54 19.84
N LEU A 158 15.19 -2.85 19.12
CA LEU A 158 14.95 -2.38 17.77
C LEU A 158 14.87 -3.59 16.83
N GLN A 159 13.75 -3.76 16.15
CA GLN A 159 13.63 -4.73 15.08
C GLN A 159 14.24 -4.14 13.80
N LYS A 160 15.58 -4.05 13.76
CA LYS A 160 16.34 -3.36 12.70
C LYS A 160 15.93 -3.81 11.29
N GLU A 161 15.75 -5.11 11.09
CA GLU A 161 15.28 -5.66 9.81
C GLU A 161 13.92 -5.08 9.42
N ARG A 162 12.93 -5.12 10.31
CA ARG A 162 11.60 -4.53 10.05
C ARG A 162 11.63 -3.03 9.80
N ILE A 163 12.49 -2.29 10.51
CA ILE A 163 12.65 -0.84 10.30
C ILE A 163 13.23 -0.56 8.92
N ARG A 164 14.28 -1.30 8.52
CA ARG A 164 14.87 -1.22 7.19
C ARG A 164 13.82 -1.51 6.12
N ASP A 165 13.16 -2.65 6.24
CA ASP A 165 12.17 -3.13 5.28
C ASP A 165 11.05 -2.11 5.11
N THR A 166 10.55 -1.56 6.21
CA THR A 166 9.51 -0.51 6.19
C THR A 166 10.02 0.78 5.57
N LEU A 167 11.21 1.26 5.94
CA LEU A 167 11.79 2.47 5.34
C LEU A 167 11.94 2.34 3.84
N GLN A 168 12.50 1.22 3.39
CA GLN A 168 12.71 0.90 1.99
C GLN A 168 11.38 0.84 1.23
N HIS A 169 10.39 0.14 1.78
CA HIS A 169 9.03 0.07 1.23
C HIS A 169 8.41 1.46 1.01
N GLU A 170 8.44 2.31 2.04
CA GLU A 170 7.86 3.66 1.97
C GLU A 170 8.65 4.61 1.07
N GLN A 171 9.98 4.46 0.99
CA GLN A 171 10.80 5.21 0.03
C GLN A 171 10.41 4.87 -1.41
N GLU A 172 10.20 3.59 -1.72
CA GLU A 172 9.77 3.16 -3.05
C GLU A 172 8.43 3.78 -3.44
N HIS A 173 7.47 3.87 -2.51
CA HIS A 173 6.23 4.58 -2.79
C HIS A 173 6.47 6.05 -3.18
N ILE A 174 7.35 6.77 -2.49
CA ILE A 174 7.69 8.16 -2.83
C ILE A 174 8.28 8.25 -4.24
N ILE A 175 9.31 7.47 -4.53
CA ILE A 175 10.04 7.52 -5.80
C ILE A 175 9.08 7.18 -6.94
N HIS A 176 8.32 6.10 -6.78
CA HIS A 176 7.41 5.60 -7.77
C HIS A 176 6.29 6.59 -8.09
N GLU A 177 5.80 7.35 -7.10
CA GLU A 177 4.84 8.44 -7.33
C GLU A 177 5.43 9.60 -8.11
N ILE A 178 6.66 9.99 -7.79
CA ILE A 178 7.35 11.10 -8.47
C ILE A 178 7.57 10.78 -9.94
N LYS A 179 8.00 9.54 -10.23
CA LYS A 179 8.37 9.13 -11.61
C LYS A 179 7.16 8.84 -12.48
N ASN A 180 6.12 8.22 -11.95
CA ASN A 180 5.03 7.68 -12.76
C ASN A 180 3.65 8.28 -12.45
N HIS A 181 3.53 9.09 -11.40
CA HIS A 181 2.25 9.64 -10.94
C HIS A 181 1.18 8.54 -10.73
N VAL A 182 1.58 7.38 -10.18
CA VAL A 182 0.73 6.16 -10.13
C VAL A 182 -0.36 6.26 -9.09
N PHE A 183 -0.14 6.96 -7.98
CA PHE A 183 -1.19 7.30 -7.03
C PHE A 183 -2.01 8.45 -7.60
N VAL A 184 -2.63 8.26 -8.76
CA VAL A 184 -3.69 9.14 -9.23
C VAL A 184 -4.76 9.15 -8.13
N ASP A 185 -5.15 10.34 -7.70
CA ASP A 185 -6.20 10.53 -6.70
C ASP A 185 -7.40 9.69 -7.13
N GLU A 186 -7.94 8.88 -6.23
CA GLU A 186 -9.11 8.03 -6.49
C GLU A 186 -10.22 8.87 -7.13
N ALA A 187 -10.40 10.13 -6.70
CA ALA A 187 -11.34 11.07 -7.31
C ALA A 187 -11.01 11.41 -8.77
N ILE A 188 -9.73 11.50 -9.14
CA ILE A 188 -9.29 11.72 -10.53
C ILE A 188 -9.48 10.46 -11.37
N ILE A 189 -9.17 9.26 -10.84
CA ILE A 189 -9.45 7.99 -11.52
C ILE A 189 -10.95 7.88 -11.79
N ARG A 190 -11.76 8.11 -10.76
CA ARG A 190 -13.21 8.13 -10.84
C ARG A 190 -13.69 9.15 -11.87
N LYS A 191 -13.14 10.38 -11.88
CA LYS A 191 -13.42 11.41 -12.89
C LYS A 191 -13.07 10.98 -14.31
N ARG A 192 -11.95 10.29 -14.53
CA ARG A 192 -11.54 9.77 -15.85
C ARG A 192 -12.46 8.64 -16.31
N ILE A 193 -12.78 7.70 -15.43
CA ILE A 193 -13.76 6.64 -15.68
C ILE A 193 -15.12 7.27 -16.04
N TYR A 194 -15.58 8.26 -15.27
CA TYR A 194 -16.81 9.00 -15.59
C TYR A 194 -16.74 9.65 -16.97
N LYS A 195 -15.67 10.39 -17.28
CA LYS A 195 -15.52 11.07 -18.57
C LYS A 195 -15.53 10.08 -19.74
N ALA A 196 -14.86 8.94 -19.60
CA ALA A 196 -14.81 7.90 -20.62
C ALA A 196 -16.18 7.23 -20.84
N LEU A 197 -16.98 7.09 -19.77
CA LEU A 197 -18.32 6.50 -19.82
C LEU A 197 -19.42 7.52 -20.17
N TYR A 198 -19.15 8.82 -20.05
CA TYR A 198 -20.13 9.89 -20.24
C TYR A 198 -20.86 9.87 -21.58
N PRO A 199 -20.20 9.64 -22.73
CA PRO A 199 -20.88 9.57 -24.03
C PRO A 199 -21.91 8.43 -24.12
N TYR A 200 -21.72 7.36 -23.36
CA TYR A 200 -22.51 6.13 -23.46
C TYR A 200 -23.63 6.07 -22.41
N HIS A 201 -23.51 6.84 -21.32
CA HIS A 201 -24.34 6.69 -20.12
C HIS A 201 -24.65 8.03 -19.42
N GLN A 202 -25.05 9.07 -20.17
CA GLN A 202 -25.38 10.40 -19.61
C GLN A 202 -26.42 10.37 -18.48
N ALA A 203 -27.49 9.57 -18.62
CA ALA A 203 -28.53 9.41 -17.59
C ALA A 203 -28.02 8.71 -16.32
N LEU A 204 -26.97 7.89 -16.44
CA LEU A 204 -26.42 7.12 -15.32
C LEU A 204 -25.53 7.97 -14.40
N ILE A 205 -24.76 8.87 -15.01
CA ILE A 205 -23.81 9.73 -14.28
C ILE A 205 -24.55 10.81 -13.50
N SER A 206 -25.70 11.28 -13.98
CA SER A 206 -26.55 12.23 -13.26
C SER A 206 -27.23 11.59 -12.03
N GLU A 207 -27.58 10.31 -12.09
CA GLU A 207 -28.13 9.56 -10.95
C GLU A 207 -27.07 9.08 -9.95
N TYR A 208 -25.86 8.74 -10.39
CA TYR A 208 -24.77 8.29 -9.51
C TYR A 208 -24.45 9.34 -8.43
N LYS A 209 -24.52 10.64 -8.75
CA LYS A 209 -24.33 11.73 -7.78
C LYS A 209 -25.41 11.76 -6.67
N LYS A 210 -26.60 11.22 -6.91
CA LYS A 210 -27.71 11.15 -5.95
C LYS A 210 -27.71 9.86 -5.12
N PHE A 211 -26.95 8.85 -5.53
CA PHE A 211 -26.94 7.50 -4.97
C PHE A 211 -26.41 7.43 -3.51
N PHE A 212 -25.45 8.28 -3.15
CA PHE A 212 -24.91 8.31 -1.78
C PHE A 212 -25.90 8.84 -0.73
N LEU A 213 -27.02 9.44 -1.15
CA LEU A 213 -27.98 10.09 -0.25
C LEU A 213 -29.29 9.33 -0.06
N LEU A 214 -29.65 8.37 -0.94
CA LEU A 214 -31.06 7.96 -1.09
C LEU A 214 -31.36 6.46 -0.99
N GLY A 215 -30.41 5.61 -0.57
CA GLY A 215 -30.70 4.21 -0.24
C GLY A 215 -31.53 3.43 -1.28
N SER A 216 -31.40 3.80 -2.55
CA SER A 216 -32.28 3.35 -3.64
C SER A 216 -31.75 2.11 -4.34
N TRP A 217 -32.61 1.55 -5.19
CA TRP A 217 -32.56 0.21 -5.78
C TRP A 217 -31.23 -0.13 -6.49
N PHE A 218 -30.94 -1.43 -6.56
CA PHE A 218 -29.73 -1.97 -7.18
C PHE A 218 -29.65 -1.62 -8.67
N ASP A 219 -28.59 -0.93 -9.07
CA ASP A 219 -28.34 -0.52 -10.46
C ASP A 219 -27.11 -1.25 -11.00
N TYR A 220 -27.34 -2.14 -11.96
CA TYR A 220 -26.33 -2.96 -12.60
C TYR A 220 -25.20 -2.16 -13.25
N LYS A 221 -25.51 -1.00 -13.84
CA LYS A 221 -24.52 -0.15 -14.48
C LYS A 221 -23.68 0.57 -13.42
N LYS A 222 -24.26 0.98 -12.28
CA LYS A 222 -23.49 1.51 -11.14
C LYS A 222 -22.53 0.45 -10.55
N CYS A 223 -22.97 -0.80 -10.45
CA CYS A 223 -22.12 -1.90 -9.97
C CYS A 223 -20.95 -2.18 -10.91
N LEU A 224 -21.17 -2.14 -12.24
CA LEU A 224 -20.10 -2.26 -13.23
C LEU A 224 -19.06 -1.14 -13.10
N MET A 225 -19.48 0.08 -12.77
CA MET A 225 -18.55 1.20 -12.56
C MET A 225 -17.69 0.99 -11.32
N LEU A 226 -18.30 0.61 -10.19
CA LEU A 226 -17.56 0.29 -8.97
C LEU A 226 -16.55 -0.84 -9.19
N LEU A 227 -16.93 -1.87 -9.95
CA LEU A 227 -16.01 -2.95 -10.29
C LEU A 227 -14.83 -2.48 -11.15
N ARG A 228 -15.07 -1.64 -12.17
CA ARG A 228 -13.99 -1.05 -12.98
C ARG A 228 -13.04 -0.22 -12.11
N GLU A 229 -13.57 0.53 -11.16
CA GLU A 229 -12.78 1.28 -10.18
C GLU A 229 -11.93 0.34 -9.32
N SER A 230 -12.53 -0.71 -8.73
CA SER A 230 -11.82 -1.71 -7.92
C SER A 230 -10.74 -2.46 -8.70
N ILE A 231 -11.00 -2.85 -9.96
CA ILE A 231 -9.99 -3.46 -10.84
C ILE A 231 -8.85 -2.48 -11.11
N SER A 232 -9.16 -1.21 -11.42
CA SER A 232 -8.12 -0.21 -11.64
C SER A 232 -7.28 0.03 -10.38
N LEU A 233 -7.88 0.00 -9.20
CA LEU A 233 -7.17 0.12 -7.93
C LEU A 233 -6.32 -1.11 -7.65
N LEU A 234 -6.83 -2.32 -7.90
CA LEU A 234 -6.07 -3.56 -7.79
C LEU A 234 -4.86 -3.56 -8.74
N MET A 235 -5.02 -3.20 -10.01
CA MET A 235 -3.92 -3.12 -10.98
C MET A 235 -2.82 -2.15 -10.54
N ARG A 236 -3.22 -0.97 -10.02
CA ARG A 236 -2.26 0.00 -9.48
C ARG A 236 -1.59 -0.54 -8.22
N GLY A 237 -2.35 -1.20 -7.35
CA GLY A 237 -1.83 -1.84 -6.15
C GLY A 237 -0.81 -2.93 -6.47
N ILE A 238 -1.11 -3.84 -7.42
CA ILE A 238 -0.16 -4.84 -7.92
C ILE A 238 1.13 -4.18 -8.41
N HIS A 239 1.00 -3.06 -9.12
CA HIS A 239 2.16 -2.30 -9.59
C HIS A 239 2.95 -1.69 -8.42
N THR A 240 2.33 -0.78 -7.65
CA THR A 240 2.99 0.02 -6.60
C THR A 240 3.49 -0.85 -5.44
N GLU A 241 2.64 -1.72 -4.91
CA GLU A 241 2.98 -2.62 -3.80
C GLU A 241 3.94 -3.71 -4.27
N GLY A 242 3.84 -4.12 -5.53
CA GLY A 242 4.76 -5.08 -6.13
C GLY A 242 6.21 -4.60 -6.12
N PHE A 243 6.45 -3.36 -6.56
CA PHE A 243 7.78 -2.75 -6.49
C PHE A 243 8.28 -2.63 -5.05
N ALA A 244 7.44 -2.07 -4.16
CA ALA A 244 7.81 -1.85 -2.77
C ALA A 244 8.13 -3.19 -2.05
N ARG A 245 7.29 -4.22 -2.27
CA ARG A 245 7.47 -5.57 -1.72
C ARG A 245 8.68 -6.30 -2.30
N TYR A 246 8.93 -6.14 -3.60
CA TYR A 246 10.12 -6.69 -4.23
C TYR A 246 11.38 -6.09 -3.62
N PHE A 247 11.43 -4.76 -3.45
CA PHE A 247 12.57 -4.05 -2.89
C PHE A 247 12.85 -4.44 -1.44
N GLU A 248 11.79 -4.45 -0.61
CA GLU A 248 11.80 -4.96 0.78
C GLU A 248 12.44 -6.35 0.89
N ASN A 249 12.26 -7.19 -0.13
CA ASN A 249 12.71 -8.60 -0.12
C ASN A 249 13.79 -8.90 -1.15
N THR A 250 14.52 -7.90 -1.66
CA THR A 250 15.55 -8.08 -2.70
C THR A 250 16.58 -9.16 -2.33
N SER A 251 16.98 -9.22 -1.07
CA SER A 251 17.90 -10.24 -0.54
C SER A 251 17.37 -11.68 -0.62
N LYS A 252 16.04 -11.87 -0.70
CA LYS A 252 15.37 -13.17 -0.78
C LYS A 252 15.16 -13.65 -2.21
N TYR A 253 15.23 -12.76 -3.20
CA TYR A 253 15.13 -13.13 -4.61
C TYR A 253 16.48 -13.64 -5.13
N THR A 254 16.72 -14.93 -4.95
CA THR A 254 17.79 -15.61 -5.66
C THR A 254 17.36 -15.80 -7.12
N TYR A 255 18.08 -15.20 -8.07
CA TYR A 255 17.85 -15.33 -9.52
C TYR A 255 18.16 -16.74 -10.02
N THR A 256 17.43 -17.72 -9.50
CA THR A 256 17.49 -19.13 -9.87
C THR A 256 16.11 -19.56 -10.36
N PHE A 257 16.09 -20.52 -11.29
CA PHE A 257 14.85 -21.04 -11.84
C PHE A 257 13.94 -21.64 -10.75
N SER A 258 14.51 -22.35 -9.76
CA SER A 258 13.76 -22.94 -8.65
C SER A 258 13.06 -21.88 -7.80
N SER A 259 13.80 -20.85 -7.37
CA SER A 259 13.24 -19.72 -6.61
C SER A 259 12.17 -18.97 -7.40
N TRP A 260 12.38 -18.77 -8.70
CA TRP A 260 11.36 -18.20 -9.57
C TRP A 260 10.08 -19.03 -9.62
N LYS A 261 10.20 -20.35 -9.77
CA LYS A 261 9.05 -21.25 -9.80
C LYS A 261 8.28 -21.29 -8.47
N ASP A 262 8.98 -21.21 -7.34
CA ASP A 262 8.34 -21.15 -6.02
C ASP A 262 7.53 -19.85 -5.84
N ASN A 263 8.07 -18.71 -6.31
CA ASN A 263 7.36 -17.44 -6.29
C ASN A 263 6.17 -17.43 -7.27
N TYR A 264 6.27 -18.10 -8.42
CA TYR A 264 5.13 -18.29 -9.32
C TYR A 264 3.97 -18.99 -8.62
N TRP A 265 4.24 -20.08 -7.88
CA TRP A 265 3.18 -20.79 -7.17
C TRP A 265 2.55 -19.97 -6.04
N LYS A 266 3.33 -19.14 -5.33
CA LYS A 266 2.76 -18.21 -4.34
C LYS A 266 1.81 -17.21 -4.99
N ALA A 267 2.25 -16.58 -6.08
CA ALA A 267 1.42 -15.63 -6.84
C ALA A 267 0.18 -16.32 -7.44
N TYR A 268 0.32 -17.57 -7.89
CA TYR A 268 -0.78 -18.40 -8.35
C TYR A 268 -1.86 -18.58 -7.29
N TYR A 269 -1.49 -18.97 -6.06
CA TYR A 269 -2.45 -19.16 -4.98
C TYR A 269 -3.14 -17.84 -4.59
N ALA A 270 -2.39 -16.73 -4.52
CA ALA A 270 -2.94 -15.40 -4.27
C ALA A 270 -3.97 -15.00 -5.35
N VAL A 271 -3.69 -15.27 -6.63
CA VAL A 271 -4.64 -15.02 -7.72
C VAL A 271 -5.88 -15.89 -7.61
N ARG A 272 -5.75 -17.16 -7.17
CA ARG A 272 -6.93 -18.02 -7.00
C ARG A 272 -7.92 -17.48 -5.98
N GLU A 273 -7.42 -16.87 -4.90
CA GLU A 273 -8.28 -16.24 -3.90
C GLU A 273 -8.99 -15.02 -4.47
N LEU A 274 -8.27 -14.16 -5.22
CA LEU A 274 -8.88 -13.03 -5.93
C LEU A 274 -9.94 -13.48 -6.94
N ASN A 275 -9.66 -14.53 -7.72
CA ASN A 275 -10.61 -15.09 -8.68
C ASN A 275 -11.90 -15.57 -8.00
N ARG A 276 -11.82 -16.19 -6.81
CA ARG A 276 -13.02 -16.58 -6.04
C ARG A 276 -13.86 -15.38 -5.64
N ASN A 277 -13.24 -14.26 -5.26
CA ASN A 277 -13.95 -13.02 -4.95
C ASN A 277 -14.61 -12.43 -6.20
N PHE A 278 -13.95 -12.46 -7.37
CA PHE A 278 -14.55 -12.04 -8.62
C PHE A 278 -15.73 -12.93 -9.04
N GLU A 279 -15.63 -14.26 -8.92
CA GLU A 279 -16.75 -15.16 -9.19
C GLU A 279 -17.91 -14.92 -8.21
N SER A 280 -17.63 -14.63 -6.93
CA SER A 280 -18.68 -14.26 -5.97
C SER A 280 -19.40 -12.96 -6.36
N ILE A 281 -18.66 -11.97 -6.87
CA ILE A 281 -19.24 -10.73 -7.41
C ILE A 281 -20.11 -11.01 -8.63
N ILE A 282 -19.62 -11.86 -9.54
CA ILE A 282 -20.36 -12.32 -10.71
C ILE A 282 -21.63 -13.01 -10.25
N ASP A 283 -21.58 -13.97 -9.33
CA ASP A 283 -22.75 -14.67 -8.82
C ASP A 283 -23.79 -13.72 -8.23
N ILE A 284 -23.37 -12.75 -7.41
CA ILE A 284 -24.26 -11.71 -6.88
C ILE A 284 -24.94 -10.95 -8.03
N LEU A 285 -24.18 -10.54 -9.06
CA LEU A 285 -24.73 -9.83 -10.21
C LEU A 285 -25.66 -10.72 -11.07
N PHE A 286 -25.37 -12.01 -11.20
CA PHE A 286 -26.15 -12.91 -12.05
C PHE A 286 -27.46 -13.34 -11.35
N TYR A 287 -27.40 -13.70 -10.07
CA TYR A 287 -28.52 -14.30 -9.31
C TYR A 287 -29.31 -13.34 -8.42
N PHE A 288 -29.04 -12.02 -8.56
CA PHE A 288 -29.63 -10.97 -7.72
C PHE A 288 -31.16 -10.92 -7.57
N PRO A 289 -32.05 -11.36 -8.50
CA PRO A 289 -33.47 -11.07 -8.30
C PRO A 289 -34.17 -11.99 -7.27
N LYS A 290 -33.45 -12.76 -6.45
CA LYS A 290 -34.08 -13.69 -5.48
C LYS A 290 -34.04 -13.26 -4.01
N HIS A 291 -33.19 -12.31 -3.60
CA HIS A 291 -33.00 -11.98 -2.18
C HIS A 291 -32.87 -10.47 -1.90
N ASN A 292 -32.86 -10.13 -0.61
CA ASN A 292 -32.97 -8.78 -0.04
C ASN A 292 -31.85 -7.84 -0.55
N ALA A 293 -32.18 -6.97 -1.50
CA ALA A 293 -31.26 -6.09 -2.23
C ALA A 293 -30.31 -5.25 -1.34
N LYS A 294 -30.70 -4.90 -0.11
CA LYS A 294 -29.81 -4.16 0.82
C LYS A 294 -28.68 -5.03 1.36
N SER A 295 -28.96 -6.30 1.67
CA SER A 295 -27.96 -7.26 2.15
C SER A 295 -26.95 -7.56 1.05
N ASP A 296 -27.44 -7.80 -0.16
CA ASP A 296 -26.59 -8.18 -1.29
C ASP A 296 -25.70 -7.02 -1.76
N LEU A 297 -26.16 -5.76 -1.69
CA LEU A 297 -25.32 -4.59 -1.94
C LEU A 297 -24.20 -4.43 -0.90
N LYS A 298 -24.48 -4.74 0.37
CA LYS A 298 -23.46 -4.74 1.43
C LYS A 298 -22.41 -5.83 1.17
N THR A 299 -22.86 -7.04 0.83
CA THR A 299 -21.97 -8.16 0.48
C THR A 299 -21.14 -7.87 -0.76
N PHE A 300 -21.73 -7.29 -1.81
CA PHE A 300 -21.03 -6.84 -3.01
C PHE A 300 -19.90 -5.86 -2.68
N LYS A 301 -20.18 -4.86 -1.83
CA LYS A 301 -19.15 -3.90 -1.37
C LYS A 301 -18.03 -4.57 -0.60
N LEU A 302 -18.34 -5.52 0.28
CA LEU A 302 -17.33 -6.27 1.03
C LEU A 302 -16.37 -7.03 0.09
N TYR A 303 -16.88 -7.65 -0.97
CA TYR A 303 -16.03 -8.30 -1.97
C TYR A 303 -15.20 -7.30 -2.80
N LEU A 304 -15.76 -6.16 -3.20
CA LEU A 304 -14.99 -5.11 -3.87
C LEU A 304 -13.87 -4.54 -3.00
N ASP A 305 -14.14 -4.32 -1.72
CA ASP A 305 -13.17 -3.85 -0.74
C ASP A 305 -12.08 -4.91 -0.49
N SER A 306 -12.44 -6.19 -0.50
CA SER A 306 -11.49 -7.31 -0.40
C SER A 306 -10.57 -7.38 -1.64
N ILE A 307 -11.11 -7.21 -2.85
CA ILE A 307 -10.32 -7.24 -4.10
C ILE A 307 -9.34 -6.06 -4.15
N SER A 308 -9.80 -4.85 -3.82
CA SER A 308 -8.96 -3.65 -3.90
C SER A 308 -8.00 -3.49 -2.70
N GLY A 309 -8.37 -4.02 -1.54
CA GLY A 309 -7.64 -3.91 -0.29
C GLY A 309 -6.77 -5.12 0.08
N GLY A 310 -6.86 -6.21 -0.66
CA GLY A 310 -6.19 -7.48 -0.35
C GLY A 310 -4.66 -7.40 -0.32
N ILE A 311 -4.04 -8.22 0.54
CA ILE A 311 -2.58 -8.39 0.66
C ILE A 311 -2.03 -9.22 -0.52
N GLU A 312 -2.90 -9.93 -1.22
CA GLU A 312 -2.60 -10.75 -2.38
C GLU A 312 -1.88 -9.96 -3.49
N LYS A 313 -2.16 -8.65 -3.62
CA LYS A 313 -1.51 -7.76 -4.60
C LYS A 313 0.00 -7.62 -4.40
N TYR A 314 0.50 -7.78 -3.17
CA TYR A 314 1.92 -7.61 -2.84
C TYR A 314 2.74 -8.74 -3.45
N ASP A 315 2.32 -9.99 -3.20
CA ASP A 315 3.03 -11.18 -3.70
C ASP A 315 2.90 -11.31 -5.23
N ILE A 316 1.72 -11.00 -5.79
CA ILE A 316 1.50 -10.96 -7.24
C ILE A 316 2.41 -9.92 -7.89
N GLY A 317 2.41 -8.70 -7.37
CA GLY A 317 3.20 -7.60 -7.89
C GLY A 317 4.70 -7.86 -7.83
N ALA A 318 5.19 -8.35 -6.69
CA ALA A 318 6.61 -8.63 -6.52
C ALA A 318 7.08 -9.78 -7.43
N PHE A 319 6.24 -10.79 -7.63
CA PHE A 319 6.50 -11.84 -8.62
C PHE A 319 6.54 -11.29 -10.05
N MET A 320 5.66 -10.35 -10.42
CA MET A 320 5.70 -9.72 -11.74
C MET A 320 7.01 -8.95 -11.96
N VAL A 321 7.44 -8.13 -10.99
CA VAL A 321 8.73 -7.42 -11.03
C VAL A 321 9.87 -8.42 -11.23
N TYR A 322 9.95 -9.45 -10.38
CA TYR A 322 10.99 -10.46 -10.43
C TYR A 322 11.02 -11.17 -11.80
N THR A 323 9.86 -11.53 -12.34
CA THR A 323 9.73 -12.21 -13.63
C THR A 323 10.21 -11.35 -14.80
N ILE A 324 9.90 -10.06 -14.80
CA ILE A 324 10.38 -9.13 -15.83
C ILE A 324 11.91 -9.02 -15.78
N ILE A 325 12.50 -8.85 -14.59
CA ILE A 325 13.96 -8.79 -14.44
C ILE A 325 14.58 -10.09 -14.94
N PHE A 326 14.06 -11.24 -14.50
CA PHE A 326 14.63 -12.56 -14.77
C PHE A 326 14.55 -12.98 -16.25
N TYR A 327 13.43 -12.73 -16.96
CA TYR A 327 13.24 -13.21 -18.34
C TYR A 327 13.35 -12.13 -19.42
N ASN A 328 13.17 -10.84 -19.08
CA ASN A 328 13.32 -9.74 -20.03
C ASN A 328 14.64 -8.98 -19.87
N ASN A 329 15.51 -9.38 -18.93
CA ASN A 329 16.82 -8.75 -18.68
C ASN A 329 16.72 -7.23 -18.51
N LYS A 330 15.62 -6.75 -17.93
CA LYS A 330 15.43 -5.34 -17.63
C LYS A 330 16.02 -5.02 -16.27
N THR A 331 16.67 -3.88 -16.17
CA THR A 331 17.11 -3.32 -14.90
C THR A 331 15.91 -2.90 -14.06
N PHE A 332 16.09 -2.85 -12.75
CA PHE A 332 15.07 -2.31 -11.85
C PHE A 332 14.62 -0.91 -12.26
N GLU A 333 15.58 -0.05 -12.61
CA GLU A 333 15.30 1.31 -13.05
C GLU A 333 14.41 1.30 -14.30
N GLU A 334 14.72 0.51 -15.32
CA GLU A 334 13.86 0.45 -16.52
C GLU A 334 12.42 0.05 -16.22
N ILE A 335 12.21 -0.88 -15.28
CA ILE A 335 10.87 -1.36 -14.92
C ILE A 335 10.15 -0.33 -14.07
N LEU A 336 10.86 0.33 -13.16
CA LEU A 336 10.30 1.34 -12.27
C LEU A 336 9.65 2.48 -13.06
N TYR A 337 10.15 2.84 -14.24
CA TYR A 337 9.60 3.93 -15.08
C TYR A 337 8.47 3.49 -16.02
N MET A 338 8.02 2.24 -15.91
CA MET A 338 6.91 1.76 -16.72
C MET A 338 5.59 2.30 -16.19
N SER A 339 4.73 2.72 -17.12
CA SER A 339 3.31 2.86 -16.77
C SER A 339 2.73 1.49 -16.39
N VAL A 340 1.65 1.49 -15.60
CA VAL A 340 0.93 0.25 -15.21
C VAL A 340 0.62 -0.64 -16.42
N TYR A 341 0.23 -0.04 -17.56
CA TYR A 341 -0.05 -0.81 -18.77
C TYR A 341 1.20 -1.48 -19.36
N GLN A 342 2.30 -0.72 -19.48
CA GLN A 342 3.58 -1.25 -19.97
C GLN A 342 4.11 -2.35 -19.07
N PHE A 343 4.04 -2.18 -17.74
CA PHE A 343 4.48 -3.18 -16.77
C PHE A 343 3.77 -4.51 -16.96
N PHE A 344 2.44 -4.51 -17.06
CA PHE A 344 1.69 -5.75 -17.30
C PHE A 344 2.03 -6.38 -18.65
N LYS A 345 2.24 -5.57 -19.70
CA LYS A 345 2.62 -6.07 -21.03
C LYS A 345 4.01 -6.73 -21.04
N GLU A 346 4.95 -6.11 -20.35
CA GLU A 346 6.31 -6.65 -20.18
C GLU A 346 6.28 -7.95 -19.38
N TYR A 347 5.48 -8.01 -18.32
CA TYR A 347 5.26 -9.23 -17.56
C TYR A 347 4.63 -10.35 -18.41
N GLU A 348 3.58 -10.07 -19.19
CA GLU A 348 2.96 -11.05 -20.09
C GLU A 348 3.97 -11.59 -21.13
N SER A 349 4.84 -10.71 -21.65
CA SER A 349 5.93 -11.08 -22.56
C SER A 349 6.94 -12.00 -21.88
N ALA A 350 7.35 -11.67 -20.64
CA ALA A 350 8.26 -12.47 -19.85
C ALA A 350 7.70 -13.87 -19.53
N MET A 351 6.41 -13.96 -19.21
CA MET A 351 5.71 -15.24 -18.99
C MET A 351 5.60 -16.07 -20.28
N THR A 352 5.38 -15.41 -21.43
CA THR A 352 5.39 -16.09 -22.72
C THR A 352 6.75 -16.73 -23.00
N LYS A 353 7.86 -16.06 -22.67
CA LYS A 353 9.22 -16.63 -22.81
C LYS A 353 9.48 -17.80 -21.87
N SER A 354 8.90 -17.79 -20.67
CA SER A 354 9.05 -18.90 -19.72
C SER A 354 8.18 -20.12 -20.07
N GLY A 355 7.24 -19.97 -21.02
CA GLY A 355 6.33 -21.03 -21.43
C GLY A 355 5.20 -21.30 -20.42
N LEU A 356 5.01 -20.42 -19.43
CA LEU A 356 3.92 -20.51 -18.46
C LEU A 356 2.84 -19.46 -18.72
N GLU A 357 1.61 -19.78 -18.30
CA GLU A 357 0.52 -18.81 -18.33
C GLU A 357 0.73 -17.73 -17.26
N PRO A 358 0.53 -16.44 -17.61
CA PRO A 358 0.63 -15.35 -16.64
C PRO A 358 -0.44 -15.49 -15.56
N VAL A 359 -0.08 -15.27 -14.29
CA VAL A 359 -1.09 -15.33 -13.21
C VAL A 359 -2.13 -14.20 -13.33
N VAL A 360 -1.74 -13.02 -13.82
CA VAL A 360 -2.64 -11.89 -14.10
C VAL A 360 -2.42 -11.35 -15.50
N SER A 361 -3.46 -10.85 -16.15
CA SER A 361 -3.38 -10.26 -17.48
C SER A 361 -4.37 -9.10 -17.63
N LEU A 362 -4.00 -8.13 -18.47
CA LEU A 362 -4.88 -6.99 -18.75
C LEU A 362 -5.90 -7.33 -19.82
N ASN A 363 -5.43 -7.89 -20.94
CA ASN A 363 -6.24 -8.05 -22.14
C ASN A 363 -5.73 -9.16 -23.09
N SER A 364 -4.80 -10.01 -22.65
CA SER A 364 -4.23 -11.03 -23.51
C SER A 364 -5.12 -12.27 -23.66
N GLY A 365 -6.10 -12.45 -22.78
CA GLY A 365 -6.94 -13.65 -22.70
C GLY A 365 -6.19 -14.88 -22.18
N LYS A 366 -4.93 -14.71 -21.76
CA LYS A 366 -4.02 -15.79 -21.36
C LYS A 366 -3.78 -15.87 -19.86
N GLY A 367 -4.17 -14.84 -19.12
CA GLY A 367 -3.94 -14.83 -17.69
C GLY A 367 -5.01 -15.59 -16.93
N MET A 368 -4.59 -16.22 -15.83
CA MET A 368 -5.50 -16.93 -14.93
C MET A 368 -6.54 -15.99 -14.33
N LEU A 369 -6.13 -14.75 -14.03
CA LEU A 369 -7.01 -13.61 -13.79
C LEU A 369 -6.85 -12.63 -14.96
N ASP A 370 -7.80 -12.65 -15.89
CA ASP A 370 -7.87 -11.72 -17.02
C ASP A 370 -8.94 -10.65 -16.77
N PHE A 371 -8.51 -9.41 -16.55
CA PHE A 371 -9.40 -8.32 -16.19
C PHE A 371 -10.37 -7.94 -17.31
N ASN A 372 -9.94 -8.02 -18.58
CA ASN A 372 -10.80 -7.72 -19.72
C ASN A 372 -11.89 -8.79 -19.90
N SER A 373 -11.58 -10.05 -19.66
CA SER A 373 -12.52 -11.18 -19.67
C SER A 373 -13.59 -11.01 -18.59
N ILE A 374 -13.19 -10.66 -17.36
CA ILE A 374 -14.12 -10.38 -16.24
C ILE A 374 -15.04 -9.21 -16.60
N LEU A 375 -14.48 -8.08 -17.04
CA LEU A 375 -15.26 -6.92 -17.44
C LEU A 375 -16.18 -7.22 -18.62
N GLY A 376 -15.73 -8.02 -19.58
CA GLY A 376 -16.52 -8.44 -20.74
C GLY A 376 -17.70 -9.35 -20.36
N ARG A 377 -17.49 -10.34 -19.48
CA ARG A 377 -18.56 -11.20 -18.94
C ARG A 377 -19.64 -10.37 -18.26
N ILE A 378 -19.22 -9.43 -17.40
CA ILE A 378 -20.16 -8.64 -16.60
C ILE A 378 -20.87 -7.60 -17.47
N SER A 379 -20.18 -6.94 -18.39
CA SER A 379 -20.81 -5.98 -19.32
C SER A 379 -21.94 -6.64 -20.11
N LYS A 380 -21.71 -7.85 -20.66
CA LYS A 380 -22.74 -8.59 -21.40
C LYS A 380 -23.99 -8.86 -20.57
N GLU A 381 -23.85 -9.17 -19.29
CA GLU A 381 -25.01 -9.40 -18.43
C GLU A 381 -25.72 -8.12 -18.03
N VAL A 382 -24.98 -7.06 -17.74
CA VAL A 382 -25.55 -5.74 -17.48
C VAL A 382 -26.40 -5.30 -18.68
N ASP A 383 -25.89 -5.48 -19.90
CA ASP A 383 -26.61 -5.15 -21.13
C ASP A 383 -27.90 -5.98 -21.26
N LYS A 384 -27.83 -7.31 -21.09
CA LYS A 384 -29.00 -8.22 -21.13
C LYS A 384 -30.09 -7.84 -20.13
N LYS A 385 -29.72 -7.43 -18.91
CA LYS A 385 -30.70 -7.06 -17.87
C LYS A 385 -31.26 -5.65 -18.09
N SER A 386 -30.44 -4.72 -18.56
CA SER A 386 -30.88 -3.34 -18.85
C SER A 386 -31.81 -3.19 -20.05
N LEU A 387 -31.95 -4.24 -20.88
CA LEU A 387 -32.91 -4.30 -21.99
C LEU A 387 -34.28 -4.86 -21.56
N LYS A 388 -34.40 -5.37 -20.32
CA LYS A 388 -35.64 -5.93 -19.77
C LYS A 388 -36.42 -4.96 -18.88
N ASP A 389 -35.78 -3.89 -18.46
CA ASP A 389 -36.35 -2.73 -17.76
C ASP A 389 -36.61 -1.61 -18.79
#